data_AF-A0A2V8BWG3-F1
#
_entry.id   AF-A0A2V8BWG3-F1
#
_cell.length_a   1.000
_cell.length_b   1.000
_cell.length_c   1.000
_cell.angle_alpha   90.00
_cell.angle_beta   90.00
_cell.angle_gamma   90.00
#
_symmetry.space_group_name_H-M   'P 1'
#
loop_
_entity.id
_entity.type
_entity.pdbx_description
1 polymer ?
#
loop_
_entity_poly.entity_id
_entity_poly.type
_entity_poly.pdbx_seq_one_letter_code
_entity_poly.pdbx_strand_id
1 'polypeptide(L)'
;MAMEDAVALRDALSEMSATDDRVNFEPLASQQVGPAHVARGHVASGRKASEHVASGLPSGHVESSDPVASGFSRTSVGAHTIAAALRAYEQRRRPQVESLQRAAQASLQWFEDTERYVSLEPIQFTFSLLTRSLRITHEDLRARDAQFLARVDDWVAAKAQQQVGERAVRRPSTEIPVPPAPAVAVPPPMFTPFRLRDLVLTNRIVVSPMCQYVADDGTIGDWHLVHLGSRAIGGAGLVMAEMTDVSREGRISPWCAGLYQPGHAVAWQRVVDFVHRDTDAAIGIQLGHAGRKGATQRLWEGDNEPLPEGGWPLVSASAIPYFPGRSAVPREMTRTDMLAVTSDFARATALAHAAGFDLIEIHMAHGYLLASFISPLTNTRDDAYGGTLENRMRFPLEVFDACRSVWPDEKPISVRISAVDWMPGGMQPEDAVGVARLLNAHGCDIVDVSAGQTVPDQQPVYGRLFQTPFADRIRHEVGMKTMAIGNISSYMDVNTIVAAGRADLCVLARAHLFDPYWTRHAAWMLGYPLPWPGPYRSVERYTPRFEFNFSGDKRS
;
A
#
# COMPACT_ATOMS: atom_id res chain seq x y z
N MET A 1 -31.78 -42.25 22.14
CA MET A 1 -31.47 -41.29 21.06
C MET A 1 -31.38 -39.85 21.56
N ALA A 2 -32.46 -39.12 21.93
CA ALA A 2 -32.33 -37.68 22.25
C ALA A 2 -31.56 -37.33 23.56
N MET A 3 -31.36 -38.27 24.49
CA MET A 3 -30.69 -38.01 25.78
C MET A 3 -29.21 -38.43 25.78
N GLU A 4 -28.80 -39.34 24.88
CA GLU A 4 -27.39 -39.74 24.70
C GLU A 4 -26.62 -38.69 23.88
N ASP A 5 -27.28 -38.05 22.90
CA ASP A 5 -26.68 -36.99 22.08
C ASP A 5 -26.41 -35.69 22.88
N ALA A 6 -27.21 -35.40 23.92
CA ALA A 6 -27.02 -34.24 24.78
C ALA A 6 -25.84 -34.41 25.76
N VAL A 7 -25.58 -35.65 26.20
CA VAL A 7 -24.43 -35.99 27.04
C VAL A 7 -23.14 -35.96 26.20
N ALA A 8 -23.18 -36.51 24.98
CA ALA A 8 -22.05 -36.44 24.04
C ALA A 8 -21.68 -35.00 23.64
N LEU A 9 -22.67 -34.10 23.50
CA LEU A 9 -22.44 -32.69 23.21
C LEU A 9 -21.79 -31.94 24.40
N ARG A 10 -22.21 -32.26 25.63
CA ARG A 10 -21.64 -31.69 26.86
C ARG A 10 -20.20 -32.16 27.10
N ASP A 11 -19.92 -33.44 26.83
CA ASP A 11 -18.60 -34.02 27.03
C ASP A 11 -17.60 -33.52 25.96
N ALA A 12 -18.04 -33.37 24.70
CA ALA A 12 -17.24 -32.76 23.64
C ALA A 12 -16.90 -31.28 23.90
N LEU A 13 -17.83 -30.52 24.49
CA LEU A 13 -17.59 -29.13 24.89
C LEU A 13 -16.62 -29.02 26.08
N SER A 14 -16.57 -30.04 26.94
CA SER A 14 -15.66 -30.09 28.10
C SER A 14 -14.24 -30.50 27.69
N GLU A 15 -14.07 -31.42 26.73
CA GLU A 15 -12.75 -31.79 26.18
C GLU A 15 -12.10 -30.67 25.35
N MET A 16 -12.91 -29.85 24.66
CA MET A 16 -12.42 -28.66 23.94
C MET A 16 -11.92 -27.56 24.89
N SER A 17 -12.44 -27.49 26.12
CA SER A 17 -11.95 -26.56 27.16
C SER A 17 -10.64 -27.04 27.79
N ALA A 18 -10.29 -28.32 27.67
CA ALA A 18 -9.13 -28.92 28.33
C ALA A 18 -7.89 -29.04 27.42
N THR A 19 -7.99 -28.64 26.15
CA THR A 19 -6.90 -28.76 25.16
C THR A 19 -6.30 -27.43 24.71
N ASP A 20 -6.67 -26.31 25.33
CA ASP A 20 -6.11 -24.99 25.03
C ASP A 20 -5.29 -24.43 26.21
N ASP A 21 -4.13 -25.03 26.45
CA ASP A 21 -3.10 -24.54 27.38
C ASP A 21 -2.20 -23.46 26.74
N ARG A 22 -2.78 -22.56 25.92
CA ARG A 22 -2.06 -21.43 25.31
C ARG A 22 -2.87 -20.13 25.30
N VAL A 23 -3.48 -19.80 26.43
CA VAL A 23 -3.78 -18.40 26.77
C VAL A 23 -3.46 -18.16 28.25
N ASN A 24 -2.24 -17.73 28.54
CA ASN A 24 -1.90 -17.20 29.85
C ASN A 24 -2.60 -15.85 30.04
N PHE A 25 -3.67 -15.82 30.84
CA PHE A 25 -4.17 -14.61 31.48
C PHE A 25 -3.53 -14.51 32.86
N GLU A 26 -2.59 -13.58 33.05
CA GLU A 26 -2.24 -13.13 34.40
C GLU A 26 -3.27 -12.10 34.91
N PRO A 27 -3.73 -12.20 36.17
CA PRO A 27 -4.58 -11.19 36.78
C PRO A 27 -3.72 -10.07 37.39
N LEU A 28 -3.83 -8.87 36.82
CA LEU A 28 -3.34 -7.64 37.47
C LEU A 28 -4.18 -7.37 38.73
N ALA A 29 -3.58 -7.58 39.89
CA ALA A 29 -4.05 -7.02 41.15
C ALA A 29 -2.94 -6.21 41.82
N SER A 30 -3.35 -5.04 42.34
CA SER A 30 -2.66 -4.11 43.25
C SER A 30 -1.76 -3.03 42.64
N GLN A 31 -2.38 -1.93 42.21
CA GLN A 31 -1.90 -0.59 42.58
C GLN A 31 -3.08 0.27 43.04
N GLN A 32 -2.97 0.77 44.27
CA GLN A 32 -3.91 1.68 44.91
C GLN A 32 -3.87 3.06 44.25
N VAL A 33 -5.02 3.58 43.83
CA VAL A 33 -5.26 5.03 43.68
C VAL A 33 -6.69 5.34 44.15
N GLY A 34 -6.83 6.38 44.98
CA GLY A 34 -8.04 6.76 45.72
C GLY A 34 -9.20 7.34 44.89
N PRO A 35 -10.32 7.71 45.54
CA PRO A 35 -11.60 7.91 44.86
C PRO A 35 -11.74 9.34 44.30
N ALA A 36 -12.10 9.47 43.02
CA ALA A 36 -12.70 10.70 42.50
C ALA A 36 -13.60 10.44 41.28
N HIS A 37 -14.88 10.78 41.48
CA HIS A 37 -15.94 11.15 40.54
C HIS A 37 -16.33 10.20 39.38
N VAL A 38 -17.42 9.47 39.64
CA VAL A 38 -18.34 8.89 38.66
C VAL A 38 -18.98 9.98 37.80
N ALA A 39 -18.64 10.02 36.51
CA ALA A 39 -19.48 10.64 35.48
C ALA A 39 -20.13 9.51 34.67
N ARG A 40 -21.46 9.36 34.83
CA ARG A 40 -22.27 8.40 34.07
C ARG A 40 -22.39 8.86 32.61
N GLY A 41 -21.72 8.18 31.68
CA GLY A 41 -21.99 8.26 30.24
C GLY A 41 -22.57 6.94 29.75
N HIS A 42 -23.85 6.92 29.38
CA HIS A 42 -24.51 5.77 28.76
C HIS A 42 -23.97 5.56 27.33
N VAL A 43 -23.39 4.39 27.06
CA VAL A 43 -23.17 3.90 25.70
C VAL A 43 -24.51 3.38 25.19
N ALA A 44 -25.23 4.22 24.43
CA ALA A 44 -26.41 3.80 23.70
C ALA A 44 -25.98 3.09 22.41
N SER A 45 -26.33 1.81 22.30
CA SER A 45 -26.24 1.02 21.07
C SER A 45 -27.05 1.68 19.96
N GLY A 46 -26.39 2.18 18.91
CA GLY A 46 -27.01 2.83 17.76
C GLY A 46 -27.81 1.87 16.88
N ARG A 47 -29.01 1.48 17.33
CA ARG A 47 -30.16 1.17 16.47
C ARG A 47 -31.20 2.24 16.71
N LYS A 48 -31.29 3.24 15.82
CA LYS A 48 -32.50 3.96 15.38
C LYS A 48 -32.14 5.25 14.66
N ALA A 49 -32.26 5.23 13.34
CA ALA A 49 -32.56 6.40 12.52
C ALA A 49 -33.05 5.90 11.15
N SER A 50 -34.31 5.45 11.10
CA SER A 50 -35.14 5.31 9.88
C SER A 50 -36.49 4.70 10.27
N GLU A 51 -37.35 5.51 10.86
CA GLU A 51 -38.79 5.24 10.84
C GLU A 51 -39.51 6.48 10.30
N HIS A 52 -40.44 6.20 9.38
CA HIS A 52 -41.41 7.09 8.71
C HIS A 52 -40.95 7.73 7.39
N VAL A 53 -41.20 7.02 6.27
CA VAL A 53 -42.26 7.32 5.29
C VAL A 53 -42.58 6.03 4.50
N ALA A 54 -43.86 5.86 4.14
CA ALA A 54 -44.45 4.91 3.19
C ALA A 54 -44.99 3.58 3.74
N SER A 55 -46.24 3.67 4.19
CA SER A 55 -47.28 2.64 4.14
C SER A 55 -47.52 2.10 2.73
N GLY A 56 -47.56 0.77 2.55
CA GLY A 56 -48.23 0.11 1.43
C GLY A 56 -47.61 -1.22 0.97
N LEU A 57 -48.40 -2.30 1.03
CA LEU A 57 -48.31 -3.60 0.32
C LEU A 57 -47.58 -4.80 1.01
N PRO A 58 -47.98 -6.07 0.70
CA PRO A 58 -48.61 -6.96 1.69
C PRO A 58 -47.82 -8.23 2.06
N SER A 59 -48.22 -8.83 3.20
CA SER A 59 -48.14 -10.24 3.60
C SER A 59 -47.08 -11.13 2.92
N GLY A 60 -45.99 -11.41 3.66
CA GLY A 60 -45.05 -12.49 3.34
C GLY A 60 -44.39 -13.00 4.63
N HIS A 61 -44.72 -14.24 4.97
CA HIS A 61 -44.18 -15.14 6.01
C HIS A 61 -43.21 -14.60 7.06
N VAL A 62 -43.64 -14.73 8.33
CA VAL A 62 -42.78 -14.81 9.51
C VAL A 62 -41.92 -16.07 9.39
N GLU A 63 -40.67 -15.93 8.92
CA GLU A 63 -39.63 -16.92 9.18
C GLU A 63 -38.93 -16.56 10.49
N SER A 64 -39.32 -17.26 11.55
CA SER A 64 -38.43 -17.51 12.68
C SER A 64 -37.20 -18.26 12.16
N SER A 65 -36.04 -17.63 12.09
CA SER A 65 -34.82 -18.35 11.76
C SER A 65 -33.65 -17.90 12.62
N ASP A 66 -33.32 -18.77 13.58
CA ASP A 66 -32.07 -18.75 14.32
C ASP A 66 -30.91 -18.92 13.31
N PRO A 67 -30.04 -17.93 13.10
CA PRO A 67 -29.01 -17.97 12.04
C PRO A 67 -28.00 -19.11 12.21
N VAL A 68 -27.89 -19.61 13.43
CA VAL A 68 -27.01 -20.73 13.82
C VAL A 68 -27.56 -22.04 13.26
N ALA A 69 -28.86 -22.33 13.45
CA ALA A 69 -29.47 -23.57 13.00
C ALA A 69 -29.49 -23.71 11.47
N SER A 70 -29.76 -22.63 10.73
CA SER A 70 -29.75 -22.68 9.25
C SER A 70 -28.34 -22.77 8.65
N GLY A 71 -27.33 -22.26 9.37
CA GLY A 71 -25.93 -22.41 9.01
C GLY A 71 -25.47 -23.85 9.10
N PHE A 72 -25.80 -24.54 10.20
CA PHE A 72 -25.47 -25.95 10.42
C PHE A 72 -26.09 -26.89 9.39
N SER A 73 -27.36 -26.68 9.05
CA SER A 73 -28.08 -27.54 8.07
C SER A 73 -27.50 -27.46 6.65
N ARG A 74 -26.85 -26.34 6.29
CA ARG A 74 -26.19 -26.16 4.97
C ARG A 74 -24.72 -26.58 4.95
N THR A 75 -24.06 -26.70 6.11
CA THR A 75 -22.65 -27.10 6.23
C THR A 75 -22.44 -28.57 6.56
N SER A 76 -23.52 -29.31 6.88
CA SER A 76 -23.47 -30.71 7.28
C SER A 76 -23.56 -31.72 6.12
N VAL A 77 -23.58 -31.28 4.86
CA VAL A 77 -23.59 -32.18 3.71
C VAL A 77 -22.23 -32.87 3.60
N GLY A 78 -22.09 -34.05 4.22
CA GLY A 78 -20.89 -34.89 4.20
C GLY A 78 -20.06 -34.92 5.50
N ALA A 79 -20.45 -34.21 6.56
CA ALA A 79 -19.75 -34.28 7.85
C ALA A 79 -20.31 -35.46 8.70
N HIS A 80 -19.52 -36.52 8.84
CA HIS A 80 -19.93 -37.74 9.57
C HIS A 80 -19.87 -37.61 11.11
N THR A 81 -19.39 -36.49 11.64
CA THR A 81 -19.30 -36.22 13.08
C THR A 81 -19.64 -34.75 13.40
N ILE A 82 -20.12 -34.49 14.62
CA ILE A 82 -20.39 -33.13 15.12
C ILE A 82 -19.13 -32.26 15.07
N ALA A 83 -17.96 -32.83 15.44
CA ALA A 83 -16.68 -32.14 15.38
C ALA A 83 -16.29 -31.72 13.95
N ALA A 84 -16.55 -32.56 12.95
CA ALA A 84 -16.33 -32.22 11.56
C ALA A 84 -17.30 -31.13 11.06
N ALA A 85 -18.57 -31.19 11.48
CA ALA A 85 -19.56 -30.17 11.17
C ALA A 85 -19.22 -28.81 11.78
N LEU A 86 -18.75 -28.78 13.04
CA LEU A 86 -18.28 -27.58 13.72
C LEU A 86 -17.07 -26.96 13.02
N ARG A 87 -16.06 -27.77 12.65
CA ARG A 87 -14.90 -27.29 11.88
C ARG A 87 -15.29 -26.72 10.52
N ALA A 88 -16.18 -27.39 9.79
CA ALA A 88 -16.67 -26.91 8.50
C ALA A 88 -17.47 -25.60 8.64
N TYR A 89 -18.33 -25.50 9.66
CA TYR A 89 -19.06 -24.29 9.99
C TYR A 89 -18.10 -23.14 10.32
N GLU A 90 -17.12 -23.39 11.18
CA GLU A 90 -16.11 -22.41 11.56
C GLU A 90 -15.28 -21.96 10.37
N GLN A 91 -14.73 -22.88 9.56
CA GLN A 91 -13.98 -22.54 8.34
C GLN A 91 -14.80 -21.66 7.39
N ARG A 92 -16.11 -21.90 7.28
CA ARG A 92 -17.00 -21.10 6.42
C ARG A 92 -17.32 -19.72 7.01
N ARG A 93 -17.52 -19.62 8.33
CA ARG A 93 -17.98 -18.39 9.01
C ARG A 93 -16.85 -17.49 9.48
N ARG A 94 -15.73 -18.07 9.91
CA ARG A 94 -14.58 -17.36 10.48
C ARG A 94 -14.13 -16.19 9.60
N PRO A 95 -13.99 -16.31 8.27
CA PRO A 95 -13.59 -15.17 7.42
C PRO A 95 -14.58 -13.98 7.48
N GLN A 96 -15.88 -14.26 7.56
CA GLN A 96 -16.92 -13.23 7.65
C GLN A 96 -16.90 -12.54 9.01
N VAL A 97 -16.73 -13.31 10.08
CA VAL A 97 -16.62 -12.80 11.46
C VAL A 97 -15.37 -11.94 11.63
N GLU A 98 -14.20 -12.44 11.21
CA GLU A 98 -12.94 -11.69 11.23
C GLU A 98 -13.03 -10.42 10.39
N SER A 99 -13.71 -10.46 9.23
CA SER A 99 -13.96 -9.25 8.43
C SER A 99 -14.82 -8.22 9.16
N LEU A 100 -15.83 -8.64 9.92
CA LEU A 100 -16.67 -7.74 10.71
C LEU A 100 -15.91 -7.17 11.92
N GLN A 101 -15.15 -8.01 12.63
CA GLN A 101 -14.31 -7.59 13.74
C GLN A 101 -13.25 -6.58 13.30
N ARG A 102 -12.57 -6.81 12.17
CA ARG A 102 -11.62 -5.84 11.60
C ARG A 102 -12.28 -4.49 11.28
N ALA A 103 -13.48 -4.50 10.71
CA ALA A 103 -14.21 -3.26 10.40
C ALA A 103 -14.65 -2.52 11.67
N ALA A 104 -15.05 -3.26 12.72
CA ALA A 104 -15.36 -2.68 14.02
C ALA A 104 -14.11 -2.08 14.67
N GLN A 105 -12.98 -2.78 14.61
CA GLN A 105 -11.69 -2.29 15.11
C GLN A 105 -11.24 -1.02 14.39
N ALA A 106 -11.32 -0.98 13.06
CA ALA A 106 -10.99 0.21 12.28
C ALA A 106 -11.89 1.40 12.64
N SER A 107 -13.18 1.15 12.89
CA SER A 107 -14.10 2.19 13.36
C SER A 107 -13.79 2.65 14.78
N LEU A 108 -13.41 1.74 15.68
CA LEU A 108 -13.06 2.06 17.06
C LEU A 108 -11.82 2.95 17.09
N GLN A 109 -10.75 2.53 16.41
CA GLN A 109 -9.50 3.29 16.29
C GLN A 109 -9.74 4.69 15.70
N TRP A 110 -10.59 4.80 14.68
CA TRP A 110 -10.93 6.12 14.13
C TRP A 110 -11.54 7.04 15.17
N PHE A 111 -12.42 6.53 16.06
CA PHE A 111 -13.02 7.34 17.13
C PHE A 111 -12.02 7.66 18.24
N GLU A 112 -11.20 6.69 18.64
CA GLU A 112 -10.14 6.89 19.65
C GLU A 112 -9.16 7.98 19.20
N ASP A 113 -8.89 8.04 17.90
CA ASP A 113 -7.95 9.01 17.34
C ASP A 113 -8.62 10.15 16.56
N THR A 114 -9.85 10.52 16.92
CA THR A 114 -10.62 11.58 16.22
C THR A 114 -9.85 12.90 16.14
N GLU A 115 -9.00 13.17 17.14
CA GLU A 115 -8.13 14.36 17.20
C GLU A 115 -7.27 14.53 15.95
N ARG A 116 -6.89 13.44 15.27
CA ARG A 116 -6.13 13.49 14.00
C ARG A 116 -6.89 14.17 12.86
N TYR A 117 -8.22 14.19 12.93
CA TYR A 117 -9.08 14.64 11.82
C TYR A 117 -9.78 15.97 12.08
N VAL A 118 -9.56 16.61 13.23
CA VAL A 118 -10.27 17.86 13.60
C VAL A 118 -9.94 19.04 12.68
N SER A 119 -8.81 18.96 11.97
CA SER A 119 -8.37 19.97 11.00
C SER A 119 -8.96 19.77 9.59
N LEU A 120 -9.66 18.66 9.35
CA LEU A 120 -10.29 18.40 8.06
C LEU A 120 -11.44 19.38 7.81
N GLU A 121 -11.62 19.77 6.55
CA GLU A 121 -12.80 20.53 6.16
C GLU A 121 -14.08 19.70 6.40
N PRO A 122 -15.20 20.33 6.79
CA PRO A 122 -16.42 19.62 7.21
C PRO A 122 -16.91 18.56 6.23
N ILE A 123 -16.78 18.82 4.91
CA ILE A 123 -17.17 17.86 3.88
C ILE A 123 -16.26 16.62 3.86
N GLN A 124 -14.93 16.82 3.97
CA GLN A 124 -13.97 15.72 4.01
C GLN A 124 -14.06 14.94 5.33
N PHE A 125 -14.22 15.65 6.46
CA PHE A 125 -14.45 15.03 7.76
C PHE A 125 -15.68 14.14 7.74
N THR A 126 -16.79 14.63 7.17
CA THR A 126 -18.04 13.86 7.07
C THR A 126 -17.85 12.61 6.19
N PHE A 127 -17.19 12.75 5.04
CA PHE A 127 -16.89 11.60 4.18
C PHE A 127 -15.96 10.58 4.86
N SER A 128 -14.90 11.06 5.53
CA SER A 128 -13.99 10.21 6.30
C SER A 128 -14.72 9.45 7.40
N LEU A 129 -15.57 10.14 8.18
CA LEU A 129 -16.41 9.55 9.21
C LEU A 129 -17.34 8.47 8.64
N LEU A 130 -18.03 8.74 7.52
CA LEU A 130 -18.96 7.77 6.90
C LEU A 130 -18.23 6.54 6.36
N THR A 131 -16.99 6.69 5.89
CA THR A 131 -16.18 5.62 5.30
C THR A 131 -15.20 4.97 6.28
N ARG A 132 -15.13 5.40 7.54
CA ARG A 132 -14.15 4.98 8.55
C ARG A 132 -13.99 3.46 8.69
N SER A 133 -15.10 2.73 8.61
CA SER A 133 -15.15 1.26 8.75
C SER A 133 -14.51 0.50 7.60
N LEU A 134 -14.13 1.20 6.51
CA LEU A 134 -13.65 0.67 5.24
C LEU A 134 -14.66 -0.21 4.48
N ARG A 135 -15.84 -0.49 5.05
CA ARG A 135 -16.93 -1.25 4.43
C ARG A 135 -17.84 -0.40 3.56
N ILE A 136 -17.96 0.88 3.90
CA ILE A 136 -18.65 1.87 3.08
C ILE A 136 -17.57 2.53 2.24
N THR A 137 -17.62 2.27 0.94
CA THR A 137 -16.76 2.90 -0.06
C THR A 137 -17.42 4.15 -0.67
N HIS A 138 -16.68 4.82 -1.55
CA HIS A 138 -17.19 5.86 -2.41
C HIS A 138 -18.42 5.42 -3.22
N GLU A 139 -18.43 4.21 -3.79
CA GLU A 139 -19.55 3.74 -4.63
C GLU A 139 -20.76 3.28 -3.82
N ASP A 140 -20.47 2.70 -2.67
CA ASP A 140 -21.46 2.45 -1.64
C ASP A 140 -22.21 3.72 -1.24
N LEU A 141 -21.52 4.85 -1.12
CA LEU A 141 -22.15 6.13 -0.82
C LEU A 141 -22.94 6.66 -2.00
N ARG A 142 -22.54 6.42 -3.26
CA ARG A 142 -23.34 6.81 -4.44
C ARG A 142 -24.74 6.19 -4.38
N ALA A 143 -24.82 4.92 -4.01
CA ALA A 143 -26.09 4.20 -3.88
C ALA A 143 -26.93 4.66 -2.68
N ARG A 144 -26.31 5.24 -1.64
CA ARG A 144 -26.98 5.67 -0.41
C ARG A 144 -27.39 7.14 -0.42
N ASP A 145 -26.54 8.01 -0.96
CA ASP A 145 -26.72 9.46 -1.06
C ASP A 145 -25.87 10.04 -2.21
N ALA A 146 -26.41 9.96 -3.42
CA ALA A 146 -25.74 10.46 -4.63
C ALA A 146 -25.49 11.98 -4.61
N GLN A 147 -26.36 12.75 -3.95
CA GLN A 147 -26.21 14.21 -3.87
C GLN A 147 -25.07 14.62 -2.95
N PHE A 148 -24.91 13.93 -1.81
CA PHE A 148 -23.75 14.14 -0.95
C PHE A 148 -22.46 13.75 -1.68
N LEU A 149 -22.44 12.60 -2.35
CA LEU A 149 -21.25 12.16 -3.08
C LEU A 149 -20.85 13.15 -4.18
N ALA A 150 -21.80 13.66 -4.97
CA ALA A 150 -21.52 14.67 -5.98
C ALA A 150 -20.84 15.92 -5.39
N ARG A 151 -21.29 16.39 -4.22
CA ARG A 151 -20.64 17.50 -3.52
C ARG A 151 -19.22 17.17 -3.07
N VAL A 152 -18.97 15.93 -2.65
CA VAL A 152 -17.63 15.47 -2.30
C VAL A 152 -16.73 15.48 -3.53
N ASP A 153 -17.20 14.92 -4.66
CA ASP A 153 -16.45 14.90 -5.93
C ASP A 153 -16.14 16.31 -6.42
N ASP A 154 -17.11 17.23 -6.38
CA ASP A 154 -16.94 18.65 -6.70
C ASP A 154 -15.85 19.30 -5.84
N TRP A 155 -15.90 19.02 -4.53
CA TRP A 155 -14.95 19.57 -3.58
C TRP A 155 -13.53 19.04 -3.82
N VAL A 156 -13.36 17.72 -4.02
CA VAL A 156 -12.05 17.13 -4.32
C VAL A 156 -11.49 17.70 -5.62
N ALA A 157 -12.32 17.78 -6.67
CA ALA A 157 -11.93 18.33 -7.97
C ALA A 157 -11.51 19.82 -7.85
N ALA A 158 -12.26 20.63 -7.11
CA ALA A 158 -11.93 22.03 -6.87
C ALA A 158 -10.60 22.19 -6.10
N LYS A 159 -10.38 21.37 -5.07
CA LYS A 159 -9.11 21.36 -4.31
C LYS A 159 -7.92 20.97 -5.17
N ALA A 160 -8.07 19.93 -5.99
CA ALA A 160 -7.04 19.52 -6.93
C ALA A 160 -6.73 20.61 -7.96
N GLN A 161 -7.75 21.27 -8.51
CA GLN A 161 -7.56 22.37 -9.45
C GLN A 161 -6.87 23.57 -8.79
N GLN A 162 -7.24 23.91 -7.54
CA GLN A 162 -6.57 24.96 -6.76
C GLN A 162 -5.10 24.62 -6.51
N GLN A 163 -4.79 23.36 -6.23
CA GLN A 163 -3.42 22.89 -6.00
C GLN A 163 -2.54 23.01 -7.25
N VAL A 164 -3.09 22.73 -8.44
CA VAL A 164 -2.36 22.74 -9.70
C VAL A 164 -2.24 24.15 -10.28
N GLY A 165 -3.28 24.99 -10.12
CA GLY A 165 -3.34 26.34 -10.67
C GLY A 165 -3.35 26.35 -12.20
N GLU A 166 -2.62 27.28 -12.82
CA GLU A 166 -2.46 27.37 -14.28
C GLU A 166 -1.41 26.39 -14.84
N ARG A 167 -0.75 25.61 -13.99
CA ARG A 167 0.31 24.72 -14.45
C ARG A 167 -0.26 23.61 -15.30
N ALA A 168 0.19 23.56 -16.55
CA ALA A 168 -0.22 22.53 -17.47
C ALA A 168 0.34 21.18 -17.03
N VAL A 169 -0.53 20.16 -17.10
CA VAL A 169 -0.07 18.78 -17.13
C VAL A 169 0.78 18.61 -18.38
N ARG A 170 1.85 17.82 -18.28
CA ARG A 170 2.64 17.47 -19.45
C ARG A 170 1.75 16.81 -20.49
N ARG A 171 1.83 17.29 -21.74
CA ARG A 171 1.14 16.70 -22.88
C ARG A 171 2.17 16.10 -23.84
N PRO A 172 1.87 14.96 -24.48
CA PRO A 172 2.71 14.38 -25.50
C PRO A 172 2.88 15.36 -26.67
N SER A 173 4.04 15.29 -27.32
CA SER A 173 4.40 16.14 -28.48
C SER A 173 3.67 15.76 -29.77
N THR A 174 2.82 14.73 -29.74
CA THR A 174 2.01 14.35 -30.90
C THR A 174 0.82 15.31 -31.04
N GLU A 175 1.06 16.39 -31.77
CA GLU A 175 0.08 17.41 -32.19
C GLU A 175 -1.03 16.82 -33.07
N ILE A 176 -1.94 16.04 -32.48
CA ILE A 176 -3.28 15.87 -33.03
C ILE A 176 -4.22 16.61 -32.09
N PRO A 177 -4.88 17.70 -32.52
CA PRO A 177 -5.87 18.39 -31.73
C PRO A 177 -6.89 17.38 -31.20
N VAL A 178 -6.89 17.15 -29.88
CA VAL A 178 -7.98 16.45 -29.21
C VAL A 178 -9.12 17.47 -29.20
N PRO A 179 -10.28 17.16 -29.84
CA PRO A 179 -11.43 18.05 -29.73
C PRO A 179 -11.74 18.27 -28.24
N PRO A 180 -12.20 19.47 -27.85
CA PRO A 180 -12.49 19.75 -26.45
C PRO A 180 -13.42 18.66 -25.92
N ALA A 181 -13.03 18.03 -24.81
CA ALA A 181 -13.87 17.05 -24.14
C ALA A 181 -15.26 17.68 -23.92
N PRO A 182 -16.36 16.92 -24.08
CA PRO A 182 -17.68 17.41 -23.71
C PRO A 182 -17.63 17.93 -22.26
N ALA A 183 -18.46 18.95 -21.96
CA ALA A 183 -18.51 19.65 -20.67
C ALA A 183 -18.13 18.73 -19.52
N VAL A 184 -16.96 18.99 -18.92
CA VAL A 184 -16.21 18.03 -18.11
C VAL A 184 -17.11 17.52 -16.99
N ALA A 185 -17.48 16.23 -17.08
CA ALA A 185 -18.02 15.53 -15.92
C ALA A 185 -16.99 15.67 -14.79
N VAL A 186 -17.45 16.10 -13.62
CA VAL A 186 -16.60 16.29 -12.44
C VAL A 186 -15.75 15.03 -12.26
N PRO A 187 -14.41 15.14 -12.27
CA PRO A 187 -13.56 13.98 -12.24
C PRO A 187 -13.75 13.23 -10.91
N PRO A 188 -13.95 11.90 -10.93
CA PRO A 188 -13.88 11.10 -9.72
C PRO A 188 -12.55 11.37 -8.98
N PRO A 189 -12.49 11.27 -7.64
CA PRO A 189 -11.31 11.60 -6.86
C PRO A 189 -10.00 11.01 -7.41
N MET A 190 -10.02 9.76 -7.88
CA MET A 190 -8.86 9.08 -8.47
C MET A 190 -8.31 9.77 -9.74
N PHE A 191 -9.14 10.46 -10.51
CA PHE A 191 -8.80 11.15 -11.76
C PHE A 191 -8.55 12.65 -11.58
N THR A 192 -8.56 13.13 -10.34
CA THR A 192 -8.15 14.51 -10.05
C THR A 192 -6.64 14.65 -10.16
N PRO A 193 -6.11 15.75 -10.71
CA PRO A 193 -4.67 15.94 -10.83
C PRO A 193 -4.01 16.14 -9.46
N PHE A 194 -2.70 15.95 -9.40
CA PHE A 194 -1.92 16.17 -8.18
C PHE A 194 -0.60 16.83 -8.50
N ARG A 195 -0.27 17.88 -7.73
CA ARG A 195 1.00 18.59 -7.88
C ARG A 195 1.96 18.26 -6.75
N LEU A 196 3.18 17.89 -7.12
CA LEU A 196 4.30 17.68 -6.22
C LEU A 196 5.51 18.43 -6.77
N ARG A 197 6.02 19.43 -6.03
CA ARG A 197 7.00 20.40 -6.56
C ARG A 197 6.53 20.98 -7.90
N ASP A 198 7.32 20.82 -8.96
CA ASP A 198 6.95 21.25 -10.29
C ASP A 198 6.28 20.17 -11.15
N LEU A 199 6.30 18.92 -10.69
CA LEU A 199 5.61 17.82 -11.32
C LEU A 199 4.10 17.90 -11.10
N VAL A 200 3.33 17.81 -12.18
CA VAL A 200 1.86 17.66 -12.14
C VAL A 200 1.50 16.29 -12.72
N LEU A 201 0.92 15.44 -11.89
CA LEU A 201 0.36 14.15 -12.29
C LEU A 201 -1.07 14.35 -12.80
N THR A 202 -1.42 13.66 -13.89
CA THR A 202 -2.77 13.69 -14.49
C THR A 202 -3.85 13.13 -13.57
N ASN A 203 -3.48 12.20 -12.68
CA ASN A 203 -4.39 11.50 -11.79
C ASN A 203 -3.64 10.95 -10.56
N ARG A 204 -4.36 10.31 -9.63
CA ARG A 204 -3.85 9.83 -8.33
C ARG A 204 -3.28 8.42 -8.35
N ILE A 205 -3.14 7.81 -9.53
CA ILE A 205 -2.71 6.42 -9.68
C ILE A 205 -1.21 6.33 -9.91
N VAL A 206 -0.55 5.55 -9.06
CA VAL A 206 0.86 5.19 -9.16
C VAL A 206 0.98 3.69 -9.42
N VAL A 207 1.73 3.33 -10.45
CA VAL A 207 2.15 1.93 -10.66
C VAL A 207 3.34 1.67 -9.72
N SER A 208 3.23 0.66 -8.86
CA SER A 208 4.28 0.34 -7.88
C SER A 208 5.59 -0.04 -8.57
N PRO A 209 6.75 0.27 -7.97
CA PRO A 209 8.00 -0.40 -8.33
C PRO A 209 7.84 -1.90 -8.09
N MET A 210 8.07 -2.72 -9.12
CA MET A 210 7.92 -4.17 -9.09
C MET A 210 9.09 -4.81 -9.82
N CYS A 211 9.97 -5.50 -9.09
CA CYS A 211 11.14 -6.15 -9.68
C CYS A 211 10.75 -7.15 -10.77
N GLN A 212 11.40 -7.05 -11.93
CA GLN A 212 11.12 -7.91 -13.08
C GLN A 212 12.10 -9.07 -13.19
N TYR A 213 13.31 -8.96 -12.60
CA TYR A 213 14.31 -10.03 -12.57
C TYR A 213 14.75 -10.55 -13.95
N VAL A 214 14.81 -9.64 -14.93
CA VAL A 214 15.17 -9.95 -16.34
C VAL A 214 16.19 -8.97 -16.93
N ALA A 215 16.84 -8.14 -16.12
CA ALA A 215 17.96 -7.33 -16.57
C ALA A 215 19.18 -8.22 -16.82
N ASP A 216 20.05 -7.78 -17.74
CA ASP A 216 21.36 -8.39 -17.95
C ASP A 216 22.40 -7.50 -17.29
N ASP A 217 22.91 -7.98 -16.16
CA ASP A 217 23.91 -7.27 -15.37
C ASP A 217 23.55 -5.81 -15.06
N GLY A 218 22.29 -5.58 -14.67
CA GLY A 218 21.76 -4.23 -14.43
C GLY A 218 21.28 -3.49 -15.67
N THR A 219 21.66 -3.92 -16.89
CA THR A 219 21.16 -3.34 -18.13
C THR A 219 19.76 -3.84 -18.43
N ILE A 220 18.81 -2.91 -18.53
CA ILE A 220 17.44 -3.21 -18.90
C ILE A 220 17.28 -3.47 -20.41
N GLY A 221 16.33 -4.34 -20.77
CA GLY A 221 15.98 -4.64 -22.17
C GLY A 221 14.52 -4.36 -22.54
N ASP A 222 14.10 -4.86 -23.69
CA ASP A 222 12.75 -4.64 -24.28
C ASP A 222 11.60 -5.05 -23.36
N TRP A 223 11.80 -6.03 -22.48
CA TRP A 223 10.81 -6.38 -21.46
C TRP A 223 10.40 -5.16 -20.63
N HIS A 224 11.36 -4.36 -20.17
CA HIS A 224 11.10 -3.19 -19.32
C HIS A 224 10.40 -2.08 -20.11
N LEU A 225 10.78 -1.89 -21.38
CA LEU A 225 10.12 -0.95 -22.29
C LEU A 225 8.64 -1.31 -22.46
N VAL A 226 8.34 -2.55 -22.82
CA VAL A 226 6.95 -3.03 -22.99
C VAL A 226 6.21 -3.00 -21.64
N HIS A 227 6.87 -3.41 -20.56
CA HIS A 227 6.30 -3.45 -19.23
C HIS A 227 5.87 -2.05 -18.78
N LEU A 228 6.78 -1.08 -18.73
CA LEU A 228 6.49 0.26 -18.23
C LEU A 228 5.64 1.05 -19.22
N GLY A 229 5.95 0.93 -20.51
CA GLY A 229 5.22 1.61 -21.58
C GLY A 229 3.75 1.21 -21.65
N SER A 230 3.41 -0.07 -21.45
CA SER A 230 2.01 -0.50 -21.43
C SER A 230 1.21 0.09 -20.28
N ARG A 231 1.79 0.26 -19.08
CA ARG A 231 1.08 0.90 -17.95
C ARG A 231 0.99 2.42 -18.10
N ALA A 232 1.99 3.05 -18.71
CA ALA A 232 1.95 4.46 -19.06
C ALA A 232 0.83 4.74 -20.08
N ILE A 233 0.77 3.95 -21.16
CA ILE A 233 -0.34 3.97 -22.12
C ILE A 233 -1.66 3.67 -21.42
N GLY A 234 -1.66 2.75 -20.45
CA GLY A 234 -2.80 2.34 -19.63
C GLY A 234 -3.44 3.44 -18.77
N GLY A 235 -2.82 4.63 -18.70
CA GLY A 235 -3.42 5.84 -18.15
C GLY A 235 -3.06 6.14 -16.70
N ALA A 236 -2.10 5.43 -16.10
CA ALA A 236 -1.59 5.79 -14.77
C ALA A 236 -0.94 7.19 -14.78
N GLY A 237 -1.09 7.95 -13.69
CA GLY A 237 -0.51 9.28 -13.56
C GLY A 237 1.00 9.25 -13.35
N LEU A 238 1.49 8.24 -12.63
CA LEU A 238 2.92 7.97 -12.42
C LEU A 238 3.22 6.48 -12.59
N VAL A 239 4.24 6.16 -13.35
CA VAL A 239 4.77 4.79 -13.47
C VAL A 239 6.14 4.72 -12.81
N MET A 240 6.29 3.87 -11.80
CA MET A 240 7.59 3.67 -11.14
C MET A 240 8.33 2.50 -11.79
N ALA A 241 9.55 2.75 -12.24
CA ALA A 241 10.52 1.71 -12.52
C ALA A 241 10.83 0.91 -11.24
N GLU A 242 11.18 -0.36 -11.40
CA GLU A 242 11.50 -1.26 -10.30
C GLU A 242 12.67 -0.77 -9.44
N MET A 243 12.86 -1.40 -8.27
CA MET A 243 14.07 -1.18 -7.47
C MET A 243 15.29 -1.38 -8.36
N THR A 244 15.97 -0.28 -8.63
CA THR A 244 17.13 -0.20 -9.50
C THR A 244 18.34 -0.01 -8.63
N ASP A 245 19.22 -1.00 -8.67
CA ASP A 245 20.30 -1.11 -7.70
C ASP A 245 21.42 -0.11 -8.00
N VAL A 246 21.87 0.55 -6.94
CA VAL A 246 22.88 1.60 -7.04
C VAL A 246 24.29 1.07 -7.24
N SER A 247 24.53 -0.23 -7.07
CA SER A 247 25.80 -0.91 -7.30
C SER A 247 25.55 -2.37 -7.72
N ARG A 248 26.57 -3.02 -8.28
CA ARG A 248 26.50 -4.43 -8.70
C ARG A 248 26.23 -5.36 -7.51
N GLU A 249 26.92 -5.14 -6.41
CA GLU A 249 26.79 -5.86 -5.15
C GLU A 249 25.53 -5.42 -4.37
N GLY A 250 24.94 -4.30 -4.78
CA GLY A 250 23.69 -3.78 -4.28
C GLY A 250 22.48 -4.60 -4.68
N ARG A 251 22.60 -5.48 -5.68
CA ARG A 251 21.45 -6.18 -6.25
C ARG A 251 20.79 -7.20 -5.33
N ILE A 252 19.47 -7.38 -5.50
CA ILE A 252 18.75 -8.52 -4.92
C ILE A 252 19.21 -9.80 -5.60
N SER A 253 19.25 -9.81 -6.93
CA SER A 253 19.65 -10.94 -7.78
C SER A 253 20.51 -10.46 -8.97
N PRO A 254 21.25 -11.35 -9.67
CA PRO A 254 22.01 -10.98 -10.86
C PRO A 254 21.18 -10.31 -11.95
N TRP A 255 19.87 -10.58 -11.99
CA TRP A 255 18.94 -10.10 -13.01
C TRP A 255 18.15 -8.85 -12.60
N CYS A 256 18.54 -8.20 -11.49
CA CYS A 256 17.95 -6.93 -11.11
C CYS A 256 18.49 -5.80 -11.97
N ALA A 257 17.63 -4.82 -12.25
CA ALA A 257 18.02 -3.60 -12.94
C ALA A 257 19.02 -2.80 -12.11
N GLY A 258 19.92 -2.08 -12.76
CA GLY A 258 20.98 -1.32 -12.10
C GLY A 258 21.11 0.09 -12.65
N LEU A 259 21.75 0.96 -11.88
CA LEU A 259 22.11 2.32 -12.29
C LEU A 259 23.50 2.71 -11.74
N TYR A 260 24.48 1.85 -12.02
CA TYR A 260 25.87 1.98 -11.58
C TYR A 260 26.87 2.09 -12.73
N GLN A 261 26.42 2.00 -13.98
CA GLN A 261 27.24 2.22 -15.17
C GLN A 261 26.58 3.24 -16.11
N PRO A 262 27.36 4.03 -16.87
CA PRO A 262 26.80 4.97 -17.84
C PRO A 262 25.86 4.31 -18.86
N GLY A 263 26.18 3.09 -19.30
CA GLY A 263 25.34 2.33 -20.24
C GLY A 263 23.93 2.04 -19.73
N HIS A 264 23.76 1.93 -18.40
CA HIS A 264 22.43 1.71 -17.81
C HIS A 264 21.53 2.94 -17.97
N ALA A 265 22.10 4.15 -17.81
CA ALA A 265 21.34 5.38 -18.00
C ALA A 265 20.84 5.54 -19.44
N VAL A 266 21.64 5.14 -20.43
CA VAL A 266 21.23 5.12 -21.85
C VAL A 266 20.07 4.16 -22.07
N ALA A 267 20.11 2.98 -21.47
CA ALA A 267 19.02 2.00 -21.56
C ALA A 267 17.72 2.53 -20.94
N TRP A 268 17.81 3.18 -19.77
CA TRP A 268 16.67 3.83 -19.12
C TRP A 268 16.12 5.02 -19.90
N GLN A 269 16.98 5.86 -20.49
CA GLN A 269 16.56 7.01 -21.30
C GLN A 269 15.60 6.59 -22.42
N ARG A 270 15.84 5.43 -23.08
CA ARG A 270 14.92 4.91 -24.11
C ARG A 270 13.50 4.68 -23.59
N VAL A 271 13.36 4.19 -22.36
CA VAL A 271 12.04 3.97 -21.73
C VAL A 271 11.42 5.28 -21.30
N VAL A 272 12.21 6.16 -20.69
CA VAL A 272 11.77 7.50 -20.29
C VAL A 272 11.25 8.28 -21.50
N ASP A 273 12.03 8.35 -22.58
CA ASP A 273 11.67 9.01 -23.84
C ASP A 273 10.36 8.47 -24.43
N PHE A 274 10.13 7.17 -24.35
CA PHE A 274 8.88 6.57 -24.81
C PHE A 274 7.68 7.06 -23.98
N VAL A 275 7.74 6.95 -22.65
CA VAL A 275 6.67 7.41 -21.76
C VAL A 275 6.39 8.90 -22.00
N HIS A 276 7.46 9.68 -22.07
CA HIS A 276 7.49 11.12 -22.23
C HIS A 276 6.92 11.63 -23.57
N ARG A 277 7.18 10.91 -24.66
CA ARG A 277 6.73 11.27 -26.01
C ARG A 277 5.31 10.81 -26.30
N ASP A 278 4.95 9.61 -25.83
CA ASP A 278 3.78 8.89 -26.33
C ASP A 278 2.63 8.81 -25.30
N THR A 279 2.80 9.35 -24.09
CA THR A 279 1.79 9.30 -23.01
C THR A 279 1.76 10.57 -22.16
N ASP A 280 0.71 10.75 -21.36
CA ASP A 280 0.61 11.81 -20.34
C ASP A 280 1.17 11.38 -18.96
N ALA A 281 1.72 10.18 -18.84
CA ALA A 281 2.23 9.66 -17.58
C ALA A 281 3.59 10.29 -17.24
N ALA A 282 3.81 10.55 -15.95
CA ALA A 282 5.15 10.75 -15.42
C ALA A 282 5.84 9.39 -15.23
N ILE A 283 7.17 9.37 -15.23
CA ILE A 283 7.96 8.19 -14.91
C ILE A 283 8.94 8.48 -13.79
N GLY A 284 8.91 7.64 -12.75
CA GLY A 284 9.85 7.69 -11.64
C GLY A 284 10.71 6.42 -11.56
N ILE A 285 11.73 6.45 -10.73
CA ILE A 285 12.62 5.31 -10.48
C ILE A 285 12.87 5.13 -9.00
N GLN A 286 12.80 3.89 -8.52
CA GLN A 286 13.16 3.55 -7.15
C GLN A 286 14.63 3.13 -7.09
N LEU A 287 15.46 3.85 -6.35
CA LEU A 287 16.87 3.53 -6.12
C LEU A 287 17.03 2.74 -4.83
N GLY A 288 17.81 1.65 -4.88
CA GLY A 288 17.95 0.76 -3.74
C GLY A 288 19.29 0.02 -3.65
N HIS A 289 19.48 -0.62 -2.51
CA HIS A 289 20.56 -1.56 -2.25
C HIS A 289 20.01 -2.67 -1.34
N ALA A 290 20.12 -3.92 -1.73
CA ALA A 290 19.50 -5.06 -1.08
C ALA A 290 20.09 -5.42 0.30
N GLY A 291 21.29 -4.94 0.62
CA GLY A 291 22.00 -5.22 1.86
C GLY A 291 22.09 -6.72 2.14
N ARG A 292 21.65 -7.12 3.34
CA ARG A 292 21.62 -8.53 3.78
C ARG A 292 20.66 -9.45 3.01
N LYS A 293 19.83 -8.90 2.12
CA LYS A 293 18.88 -9.64 1.26
C LYS A 293 19.36 -9.73 -0.20
N GLY A 294 20.62 -9.38 -0.46
CA GLY A 294 21.24 -9.51 -1.78
C GLY A 294 21.70 -10.94 -2.09
N ALA A 295 22.19 -11.14 -3.31
CA ALA A 295 22.70 -12.42 -3.82
C ALA A 295 21.69 -13.58 -3.70
N THR A 296 20.45 -13.32 -4.13
CA THR A 296 19.33 -14.28 -4.12
C THR A 296 18.90 -14.68 -5.53
N GLN A 297 18.18 -15.81 -5.62
CA GLN A 297 17.54 -16.32 -6.83
C GLN A 297 16.38 -15.44 -7.26
N ARG A 298 15.84 -15.72 -8.46
CA ARG A 298 14.58 -15.08 -8.88
C ARG A 298 13.44 -15.53 -7.97
N LEU A 299 12.44 -14.68 -7.82
CA LEU A 299 11.27 -14.94 -6.98
C LEU A 299 10.63 -16.32 -7.25
N TRP A 300 10.51 -16.73 -8.51
CA TRP A 300 9.89 -18.00 -8.92
C TRP A 300 10.84 -19.21 -8.91
N GLU A 301 12.13 -18.99 -8.67
CA GLU A 301 13.14 -20.04 -8.47
C GLU A 301 13.37 -20.29 -6.97
N GLY A 302 13.12 -19.27 -6.14
CA GLY A 302 13.11 -19.35 -4.70
C GLY A 302 12.99 -17.97 -4.06
N ASP A 303 11.92 -17.73 -3.30
CA ASP A 303 11.67 -16.42 -2.68
C ASP A 303 12.68 -16.09 -1.58
N ASN A 304 13.49 -15.05 -1.80
CA ASN A 304 14.64 -14.66 -0.97
C ASN A 304 15.70 -15.76 -0.80
N GLU A 305 15.68 -16.77 -1.67
CA GLU A 305 16.61 -17.89 -1.58
C GLU A 305 18.00 -17.50 -2.03
N PRO A 306 19.07 -17.81 -1.28
CA PRO A 306 20.42 -17.54 -1.73
C PRO A 306 20.73 -18.18 -3.09
N LEU A 307 21.58 -17.53 -3.87
CA LEU A 307 22.13 -18.13 -5.09
C LEU A 307 22.89 -19.43 -4.74
N PRO A 308 22.71 -20.52 -5.51
CA PRO A 308 23.49 -21.75 -5.32
C PRO A 308 25.00 -21.53 -5.56
N GLU A 309 25.35 -20.69 -6.54
CA GLU A 309 26.72 -20.35 -6.93
C GLU A 309 26.80 -18.87 -7.36
N GLY A 310 28.00 -18.28 -7.33
CA GLY A 310 28.21 -16.92 -7.84
C GLY A 310 27.67 -15.79 -6.96
N GLY A 311 27.37 -16.08 -5.69
CA GLY A 311 27.05 -15.04 -4.69
C GLY A 311 28.25 -14.13 -4.39
N TRP A 312 27.98 -12.93 -3.89
CA TRP A 312 28.99 -11.93 -3.51
C TRP A 312 28.90 -11.58 -2.02
N PRO A 313 29.96 -10.97 -1.44
CA PRO A 313 29.93 -10.52 -0.06
C PRO A 313 28.81 -9.49 0.18
N LEU A 314 28.00 -9.72 1.20
CA LEU A 314 26.90 -8.84 1.59
C LEU A 314 27.36 -7.86 2.69
N VAL A 315 26.70 -6.70 2.74
CA VAL A 315 26.90 -5.68 3.78
C VAL A 315 25.56 -5.29 4.41
N SER A 316 25.57 -4.92 5.69
CA SER A 316 24.39 -4.47 6.42
C SER A 316 24.76 -3.66 7.67
N ALA A 317 23.75 -3.16 8.38
CA ALA A 317 23.91 -2.46 9.66
C ALA A 317 24.62 -3.33 10.71
N SER A 318 24.30 -4.63 10.76
CA SER A 318 24.89 -5.62 11.67
C SER A 318 25.03 -6.98 10.98
N ALA A 319 25.86 -7.87 11.54
CA ALA A 319 26.16 -9.20 11.01
C ALA A 319 25.03 -10.23 11.24
N ILE A 320 23.81 -9.90 10.81
CA ILE A 320 22.60 -10.71 11.01
C ILE A 320 22.06 -11.14 9.64
N PRO A 321 22.12 -12.45 9.28
CA PRO A 321 21.59 -12.94 8.00
C PRO A 321 20.07 -12.82 7.93
N TYR A 322 19.50 -12.81 6.71
CA TYR A 322 18.03 -12.81 6.55
C TYR A 322 17.41 -14.14 6.99
N PHE A 323 17.85 -15.27 6.43
CA PHE A 323 17.53 -16.60 6.93
C PHE A 323 18.69 -17.18 7.75
N PRO A 324 18.55 -17.35 9.09
CA PRO A 324 19.58 -17.96 9.92
C PRO A 324 20.00 -19.35 9.43
N GLY A 325 21.31 -19.58 9.33
CA GLY A 325 21.87 -20.87 8.88
C GLY A 325 21.73 -21.16 7.39
N ARG A 326 21.18 -20.23 6.60
CA ARG A 326 20.89 -20.43 5.17
C ARG A 326 21.37 -19.27 4.30
N SER A 327 21.00 -18.04 4.63
CA SER A 327 21.52 -16.85 3.94
C SER A 327 22.97 -16.57 4.33
N ALA A 328 23.73 -15.96 3.42
CA ALA A 328 25.05 -15.43 3.74
C ALA A 328 24.97 -14.41 4.88
N VAL A 329 25.90 -14.50 5.83
CA VAL A 329 26.01 -13.52 6.92
C VAL A 329 26.60 -12.24 6.32
N PRO A 330 25.89 -11.09 6.39
CA PRO A 330 26.44 -9.84 5.91
C PRO A 330 27.58 -9.40 6.82
N ARG A 331 28.56 -8.71 6.25
CA ARG A 331 29.55 -7.98 7.03
C ARG A 331 28.90 -6.72 7.59
N GLU A 332 29.17 -6.44 8.87
CA GLU A 332 28.81 -5.15 9.45
C GLU A 332 29.55 -4.00 8.74
N MET A 333 28.82 -2.99 8.32
CA MET A 333 29.39 -1.85 7.61
C MET A 333 30.29 -1.00 8.52
N THR A 334 31.42 -0.60 7.97
CA THR A 334 32.30 0.44 8.51
C THR A 334 31.86 1.81 8.02
N ARG A 335 32.45 2.88 8.56
CA ARG A 335 32.21 4.23 8.05
C ARG A 335 32.60 4.39 6.57
N THR A 336 33.69 3.73 6.14
CA THR A 336 34.13 3.74 4.75
C THR A 336 33.10 3.10 3.83
N ASP A 337 32.50 1.98 4.24
CA ASP A 337 31.43 1.33 3.47
C ASP A 337 30.20 2.23 3.34
N MET A 338 29.82 2.90 4.43
CA MET A 338 28.71 3.86 4.42
C MET A 338 28.97 5.01 3.43
N LEU A 339 30.18 5.58 3.43
CA LEU A 339 30.57 6.63 2.48
C LEU A 339 30.54 6.13 1.02
N ALA A 340 30.99 4.90 0.77
CA ALA A 340 30.96 4.31 -0.57
C ALA A 340 29.52 4.13 -1.07
N VAL A 341 28.63 3.58 -0.23
CA VAL A 341 27.21 3.42 -0.56
C VAL A 341 26.53 4.77 -0.78
N THR A 342 26.79 5.78 0.07
CA THR A 342 26.27 7.14 -0.12
C THR A 342 26.70 7.72 -1.47
N SER A 343 27.96 7.53 -1.87
CA SER A 343 28.47 7.94 -3.19
C SER A 343 27.76 7.21 -4.33
N ASP A 344 27.49 5.91 -4.17
CA ASP A 344 26.77 5.12 -5.17
C ASP A 344 25.33 5.61 -5.38
N PHE A 345 24.63 5.94 -4.29
CA PHE A 345 23.28 6.53 -4.34
C PHE A 345 23.30 7.91 -5.01
N ALA A 346 24.24 8.79 -4.68
CA ALA A 346 24.37 10.10 -5.30
C ALA A 346 24.67 9.99 -6.81
N ARG A 347 25.60 9.10 -7.20
CA ARG A 347 25.91 8.84 -8.60
C ARG A 347 24.70 8.26 -9.35
N ALA A 348 23.98 7.30 -8.77
CA ALA A 348 22.78 6.73 -9.38
C ALA A 348 21.70 7.80 -9.56
N THR A 349 21.54 8.71 -8.59
CA THR A 349 20.62 9.84 -8.68
C THR A 349 21.00 10.79 -9.82
N ALA A 350 22.28 11.11 -9.98
CA ALA A 350 22.74 11.93 -11.10
C ALA A 350 22.50 11.25 -12.46
N LEU A 351 22.70 9.93 -12.56
CA LEU A 351 22.38 9.15 -13.75
C LEU A 351 20.88 9.08 -14.02
N ALA A 352 20.04 8.98 -12.99
CA ALA A 352 18.58 9.02 -13.13
C ALA A 352 18.13 10.38 -13.66
N HIS A 353 18.74 11.47 -13.18
CA HIS A 353 18.46 12.80 -13.68
C HIS A 353 18.85 12.93 -15.15
N ALA A 354 20.06 12.47 -15.50
CA ALA A 354 20.55 12.46 -16.88
C ALA A 354 19.68 11.62 -17.81
N ALA A 355 19.10 10.51 -17.31
CA ALA A 355 18.16 9.65 -18.04
C ALA A 355 16.75 10.28 -18.17
N GLY A 356 16.51 11.45 -17.57
CA GLY A 356 15.28 12.22 -17.74
C GLY A 356 14.12 11.87 -16.80
N PHE A 357 14.33 11.06 -15.75
CA PHE A 357 13.26 10.72 -14.81
C PHE A 357 12.61 11.96 -14.15
N ASP A 358 11.32 11.88 -13.88
CA ASP A 358 10.52 12.97 -13.29
C ASP A 358 10.57 12.97 -11.75
N LEU A 359 10.79 11.79 -11.16
CA LEU A 359 10.80 11.54 -9.72
C LEU A 359 11.82 10.45 -9.40
N ILE A 360 12.52 10.58 -8.27
CA ILE A 360 13.28 9.47 -7.67
C ILE A 360 12.64 9.06 -6.34
N GLU A 361 12.67 7.76 -6.05
CA GLU A 361 12.28 7.20 -4.76
C GLU A 361 13.47 6.50 -4.12
N ILE A 362 13.81 6.84 -2.88
CA ILE A 362 14.84 6.11 -2.13
C ILE A 362 14.20 4.95 -1.37
N HIS A 363 14.71 3.74 -1.58
CA HIS A 363 14.15 2.55 -0.94
C HIS A 363 14.68 2.35 0.49
N MET A 364 13.91 2.80 1.47
CA MET A 364 14.14 2.63 2.92
C MET A 364 13.16 1.65 3.56
N ALA A 365 12.78 0.60 2.83
CA ALA A 365 11.74 -0.34 3.24
C ALA A 365 12.15 -1.79 2.96
N HIS A 366 11.26 -2.71 3.34
CA HIS A 366 11.30 -4.13 3.00
C HIS A 366 12.54 -4.91 3.45
N GLY A 367 13.21 -4.46 4.51
CA GLY A 367 14.39 -5.14 5.06
C GLY A 367 15.64 -5.07 4.19
N TYR A 368 15.65 -4.24 3.14
CA TYR A 368 16.85 -3.96 2.36
C TYR A 368 17.84 -3.10 3.16
N LEU A 369 18.90 -2.57 2.54
CA LEU A 369 20.03 -1.99 3.28
C LEU A 369 19.60 -0.86 4.22
N LEU A 370 18.93 0.18 3.72
CA LEU A 370 18.55 1.33 4.54
C LEU A 370 17.49 0.94 5.58
N ALA A 371 16.53 0.08 5.22
CA ALA A 371 15.57 -0.48 6.19
C ALA A 371 16.26 -1.31 7.28
N SER A 372 17.37 -1.97 6.96
CA SER A 372 18.15 -2.75 7.93
C SER A 372 18.86 -1.86 8.95
N PHE A 373 19.19 -0.61 8.61
CA PHE A 373 19.64 0.39 9.58
C PHE A 373 18.48 0.92 10.42
N ILE A 374 17.30 1.09 9.80
CA ILE A 374 16.13 1.63 10.48
C ILE A 374 15.57 0.63 11.49
N SER A 375 15.45 -0.67 11.21
CA SER A 375 14.82 -1.59 12.16
C SER A 375 15.72 -1.96 13.36
N PRO A 376 15.21 -1.93 14.61
CA PRO A 376 15.94 -2.46 15.77
C PRO A 376 16.21 -3.98 15.69
N LEU A 377 15.45 -4.73 14.88
CA LEU A 377 15.65 -6.17 14.72
C LEU A 377 16.91 -6.51 13.92
N THR A 378 17.44 -5.54 13.18
CA THR A 378 18.51 -5.74 12.20
C THR A 378 19.70 -4.83 12.41
N ASN A 379 19.53 -3.77 13.20
CA ASN A 379 20.58 -2.85 13.62
C ASN A 379 20.80 -2.96 15.12
N THR A 380 21.82 -3.75 15.49
CA THR A 380 22.27 -3.94 16.87
C THR A 380 23.59 -3.22 17.14
N ARG A 381 23.91 -2.17 16.36
CA ARG A 381 25.13 -1.38 16.53
C ARG A 381 25.08 -0.61 17.85
N ASP A 382 26.24 -0.44 18.47
CA ASP A 382 26.46 0.36 19.68
C ASP A 382 27.11 1.72 19.42
N ASP A 383 27.36 2.04 18.14
CA ASP A 383 27.90 3.31 17.69
C ASP A 383 26.81 4.35 17.37
N ALA A 384 27.21 5.48 16.77
CA ALA A 384 26.30 6.58 16.43
C ALA A 384 25.24 6.24 15.37
N TYR A 385 25.26 5.02 14.80
CA TYR A 385 24.31 4.55 13.79
C TYR A 385 23.35 3.48 14.32
N GLY A 386 23.38 3.15 15.62
CA GLY A 386 22.45 2.20 16.27
C GLY A 386 21.80 2.73 17.54
N GLY A 387 20.86 1.96 18.10
CA GLY A 387 20.12 2.32 19.31
C GLY A 387 18.88 3.19 19.04
N THR A 388 18.94 4.48 19.38
CA THR A 388 17.78 5.38 19.25
C THR A 388 17.33 5.53 17.80
N LEU A 389 16.08 5.98 17.58
CA LEU A 389 15.56 6.18 16.23
C LEU A 389 16.42 7.18 15.44
N GLU A 390 16.89 8.25 16.08
CA GLU A 390 17.75 9.27 15.47
C GLU A 390 19.08 8.68 14.99
N ASN A 391 19.70 7.82 15.78
CA ASN A 391 20.93 7.13 15.38
C ASN A 391 20.67 6.13 14.25
N ARG A 392 19.60 5.33 14.34
CA ARG A 392 19.20 4.37 13.30
C ARG A 392 18.86 5.06 11.97
N MET A 393 18.32 6.28 12.02
CA MET A 393 18.03 7.11 10.85
C MET A 393 19.24 7.89 10.32
N ARG A 394 20.36 7.98 11.06
CA ARG A 394 21.51 8.80 10.68
C ARG A 394 22.06 8.44 9.30
N PHE A 395 22.36 7.16 9.06
CA PHE A 395 22.88 6.72 7.76
C PHE A 395 21.82 6.84 6.63
N PRO A 396 20.56 6.40 6.81
CA PRO A 396 19.50 6.67 5.85
C PRO A 396 19.34 8.15 5.46
N LEU A 397 19.45 9.07 6.42
CA LEU A 397 19.37 10.51 6.16
C LEU A 397 20.61 11.05 5.43
N GLU A 398 21.81 10.57 5.76
CA GLU A 398 23.02 10.92 4.99
C GLU A 398 22.91 10.51 3.52
N VAL A 399 22.33 9.34 3.24
CA VAL A 399 22.04 8.89 1.87
C VAL A 399 20.98 9.77 1.21
N PHE A 400 19.90 10.11 1.94
CA PHE A 400 18.87 11.02 1.45
C PHE A 400 19.44 12.38 1.07
N ASP A 401 20.22 13.00 1.96
CA ASP A 401 20.82 14.31 1.77
C ASP A 401 21.78 14.32 0.57
N ALA A 402 22.57 13.25 0.41
CA ALA A 402 23.45 13.10 -0.75
C ALA A 402 22.66 13.04 -2.07
N CYS A 403 21.58 12.26 -2.14
CA CYS A 403 20.69 12.24 -3.30
C CYS A 403 20.02 13.60 -3.54
N ARG A 404 19.49 14.22 -2.49
CA ARG A 404 18.80 15.51 -2.56
C ARG A 404 19.73 16.60 -3.09
N SER A 405 21.02 16.56 -2.76
CA SER A 405 22.03 17.54 -3.19
C SER A 405 22.36 17.52 -4.69
N VAL A 406 22.09 16.39 -5.37
CA VAL A 406 22.36 16.23 -6.82
C VAL A 406 21.09 16.15 -7.66
N TRP A 407 19.92 15.98 -7.03
CA TRP A 407 18.62 16.01 -7.68
C TRP A 407 18.10 17.45 -7.80
N PRO A 408 17.50 17.89 -8.93
CA PRO A 408 16.99 19.26 -9.07
C PRO A 408 15.89 19.60 -8.07
N ASP A 409 15.94 20.79 -7.46
CA ASP A 409 15.02 21.22 -6.39
C ASP A 409 13.55 21.29 -6.83
N GLU A 410 13.31 21.53 -8.12
CA GLU A 410 12.00 21.55 -8.75
C GLU A 410 11.42 20.15 -8.97
N LYS A 411 12.25 19.09 -8.92
CA LYS A 411 11.83 17.71 -9.09
C LYS A 411 11.58 17.02 -7.74
N PRO A 412 10.49 16.24 -7.62
CA PRO A 412 10.21 15.51 -6.38
C PRO A 412 11.22 14.44 -6.03
N ILE A 413 11.46 14.26 -4.73
CA ILE A 413 12.06 13.06 -4.15
C ILE A 413 11.06 12.40 -3.19
N SER A 414 10.83 11.10 -3.38
CA SER A 414 10.05 10.29 -2.43
C SER A 414 10.95 9.33 -1.66
N VAL A 415 10.44 8.82 -0.56
CA VAL A 415 11.06 7.74 0.20
C VAL A 415 10.02 6.67 0.49
N ARG A 416 10.36 5.42 0.19
CA ARG A 416 9.54 4.28 0.61
C ARG A 416 10.00 3.77 1.96
N ILE A 417 9.09 3.65 2.92
CA ILE A 417 9.36 3.17 4.29
C ILE A 417 8.55 1.93 4.64
N SER A 418 9.03 1.12 5.59
CA SER A 418 8.23 0.10 6.26
C SER A 418 7.67 0.69 7.56
N ALA A 419 6.35 0.84 7.65
CA ALA A 419 5.72 1.45 8.82
C ALA A 419 5.72 0.56 10.07
N VAL A 420 5.81 -0.75 9.87
CA VAL A 420 5.81 -1.75 10.94
C VAL A 420 6.54 -3.00 10.46
N ASP A 421 7.29 -3.66 11.34
CA ASP A 421 8.03 -4.89 11.01
C ASP A 421 7.22 -6.17 11.17
N TRP A 422 6.05 -6.09 11.82
CA TRP A 422 5.19 -7.22 12.17
C TRP A 422 5.85 -8.27 13.07
N MET A 423 6.79 -7.84 13.90
CA MET A 423 7.49 -8.69 14.86
C MET A 423 7.76 -7.90 16.15
N PRO A 424 7.60 -8.51 17.35
CA PRO A 424 7.91 -7.85 18.62
C PRO A 424 9.35 -7.34 18.65
N GLY A 425 9.54 -6.13 19.17
CA GLY A 425 10.85 -5.45 19.22
C GLY A 425 11.27 -4.79 17.90
N GLY A 426 10.50 -4.94 16.82
CA GLY A 426 10.70 -4.20 15.57
C GLY A 426 10.00 -2.84 15.54
N MET A 427 10.13 -2.18 14.39
CA MET A 427 9.45 -0.93 14.09
C MET A 427 7.94 -1.03 14.35
N GLN A 428 7.40 -0.03 15.03
CA GLN A 428 5.97 0.15 15.24
C GLN A 428 5.44 1.34 14.43
N PRO A 429 4.11 1.42 14.21
CA PRO A 429 3.50 2.54 13.48
C PRO A 429 3.84 3.93 14.05
N GLU A 430 4.07 4.04 15.36
CA GLU A 430 4.53 5.27 16.04
C GLU A 430 5.94 5.66 15.57
N ASP A 431 6.85 4.70 15.47
CA ASP A 431 8.22 4.95 15.00
C ASP A 431 8.22 5.45 13.56
N ALA A 432 7.30 4.94 12.72
CA ALA A 432 7.14 5.37 11.35
C ALA A 432 6.74 6.85 11.23
N VAL A 433 5.96 7.38 12.18
CA VAL A 433 5.68 8.82 12.29
C VAL A 433 6.97 9.57 12.60
N GLY A 434 7.81 9.07 13.50
CA GLY A 434 9.13 9.63 13.79
C GLY A 434 10.06 9.66 12.57
N VAL A 435 10.14 8.55 11.83
CA VAL A 435 10.88 8.44 10.55
C VAL A 435 10.37 9.49 9.56
N ALA A 436 9.05 9.59 9.39
CA ALA A 436 8.44 10.54 8.48
C ALA A 436 8.70 12.01 8.87
N ARG A 437 8.69 12.34 10.18
CA ARG A 437 9.07 13.69 10.66
C ARG A 437 10.51 14.03 10.30
N LEU A 438 11.44 13.10 10.52
CA LEU A 438 12.86 13.28 10.18
C LEU A 438 13.04 13.48 8.66
N LEU A 439 12.41 12.64 7.84
CA LEU A 439 12.45 12.77 6.39
C LEU A 439 11.85 14.10 5.90
N ASN A 440 10.71 14.53 6.46
CA ASN A 440 10.08 15.80 6.13
C ASN A 440 11.00 16.98 6.48
N ALA A 441 11.70 16.93 7.61
CA ALA A 441 12.66 17.97 8.01
C ALA A 441 13.88 18.07 7.07
N HIS A 442 14.26 16.97 6.41
CA HIS A 442 15.34 16.92 5.42
C HIS A 442 14.86 17.27 4.00
N GLY A 443 13.56 17.51 3.79
CA GLY A 443 13.00 17.93 2.50
C GLY A 443 12.48 16.80 1.63
N CYS A 444 12.12 15.65 2.21
CA CYS A 444 11.34 14.62 1.52
C CYS A 444 9.95 15.14 1.14
N ASP A 445 9.56 14.97 -0.13
CA ASP A 445 8.35 15.59 -0.66
C ASP A 445 7.09 14.78 -0.40
N ILE A 446 7.24 13.45 -0.36
CA ILE A 446 6.15 12.48 -0.18
C ILE A 446 6.73 11.14 0.27
N VAL A 447 6.04 10.42 1.15
CA VAL A 447 6.46 9.06 1.57
C VAL A 447 5.53 7.98 1.02
N ASP A 448 6.10 6.93 0.43
CA ASP A 448 5.39 5.69 0.06
C ASP A 448 5.40 4.74 1.26
N VAL A 449 4.22 4.51 1.84
CA VAL A 449 4.10 3.86 3.16
C VAL A 449 3.76 2.39 2.99
N SER A 450 4.81 1.56 3.06
CA SER A 450 4.73 0.10 3.02
C SER A 450 4.84 -0.52 4.43
N ALA A 451 5.06 -1.83 4.54
CA ALA A 451 5.24 -2.54 5.80
C ALA A 451 6.00 -3.87 5.62
N GLY A 452 6.67 -4.30 6.69
CA GLY A 452 7.25 -5.64 6.82
C GLY A 452 8.44 -5.91 5.92
N GLN A 453 8.66 -7.21 5.70
CA GLN A 453 9.77 -7.83 4.94
C GLN A 453 11.16 -7.63 5.55
N THR A 454 11.21 -7.11 6.77
CA THR A 454 12.43 -6.89 7.55
C THR A 454 13.03 -8.19 8.04
N VAL A 455 12.22 -9.09 8.59
CA VAL A 455 12.61 -10.43 9.07
C VAL A 455 11.70 -11.49 8.45
N PRO A 456 12.17 -12.74 8.25
CA PRO A 456 11.39 -13.78 7.58
C PRO A 456 10.23 -14.34 8.42
N ASP A 457 10.32 -14.27 9.75
CA ASP A 457 9.37 -14.82 10.73
C ASP A 457 8.32 -13.81 11.20
N GLN A 458 8.25 -12.66 10.54
CA GLN A 458 7.21 -11.65 10.72
C GLN A 458 5.79 -12.23 10.60
N GLN A 459 4.83 -11.61 11.30
CA GLN A 459 3.42 -12.04 11.33
C GLN A 459 2.48 -10.94 10.82
N PRO A 460 2.47 -10.66 9.50
CA PRO A 460 1.66 -9.59 8.93
C PRO A 460 0.16 -9.89 9.01
N VAL A 461 -0.62 -8.90 9.44
CA VAL A 461 -2.08 -8.99 9.46
C VAL A 461 -2.62 -8.49 8.12
N TYR A 462 -2.82 -9.42 7.18
CA TYR A 462 -3.34 -9.10 5.86
C TYR A 462 -4.84 -8.79 5.86
N GLY A 463 -5.22 -7.90 4.95
CA GLY A 463 -6.60 -7.53 4.67
C GLY A 463 -6.67 -6.59 3.47
N ARG A 464 -7.89 -6.20 3.10
CA ARG A 464 -8.10 -5.09 2.15
C ARG A 464 -7.61 -3.79 2.80
N LEU A 465 -6.78 -3.01 2.09
CA LEU A 465 -6.25 -1.71 2.54
C LEU A 465 -5.42 -1.77 3.83
N PHE A 466 -4.79 -2.90 4.13
CA PHE A 466 -4.18 -3.16 5.43
C PHE A 466 -3.01 -2.21 5.81
N GLN A 467 -2.40 -1.53 4.83
CA GLN A 467 -1.33 -0.55 5.09
C GLN A 467 -1.79 0.90 4.96
N THR A 468 -2.99 1.15 4.44
CA THR A 468 -3.56 2.50 4.32
C THR A 468 -3.64 3.24 5.66
N PRO A 469 -3.99 2.60 6.81
CA PRO A 469 -3.97 3.29 8.10
C PRO A 469 -2.61 3.89 8.48
N PHE A 470 -1.50 3.33 8.01
CA PHE A 470 -0.17 3.87 8.28
C PHE A 470 0.09 5.15 7.46
N ALA A 471 -0.30 5.16 6.18
CA ALA A 471 -0.22 6.35 5.32
C ALA A 471 -1.09 7.49 5.85
N ASP A 472 -2.30 7.15 6.29
CA ASP A 472 -3.28 8.07 6.90
C ASP A 472 -2.73 8.69 8.18
N ARG A 473 -2.17 7.87 9.07
CA ARG A 473 -1.55 8.34 10.30
C ARG A 473 -0.42 9.33 10.04
N ILE A 474 0.54 8.97 9.18
CA ILE A 474 1.68 9.84 8.86
C ILE A 474 1.20 11.15 8.25
N ARG A 475 0.24 11.10 7.33
CA ARG A 475 -0.30 12.29 6.66
C ARG A 475 -0.87 13.29 7.66
N HIS A 476 -1.65 12.82 8.62
CA HIS A 476 -2.34 13.69 9.58
C HIS A 476 -1.48 14.11 10.76
N GLU A 477 -0.58 13.26 11.25
CA GLU A 477 0.27 13.60 12.40
C GLU A 477 1.52 14.41 12.03
N VAL A 478 2.07 14.19 10.82
CA VAL A 478 3.24 14.92 10.33
C VAL A 478 2.84 16.12 9.46
N GLY A 479 1.68 16.06 8.80
CA GLY A 479 1.27 17.08 7.83
C GLY A 479 2.03 16.98 6.50
N MET A 480 2.65 15.83 6.20
CA MET A 480 3.36 15.60 4.94
C MET A 480 2.51 14.77 3.97
N LYS A 481 2.85 14.84 2.68
CA LYS A 481 2.15 14.07 1.65
C LYS A 481 2.48 12.59 1.77
N THR A 482 1.52 11.71 1.47
CA THR A 482 1.73 10.26 1.51
C THR A 482 1.17 9.54 0.29
N MET A 483 1.82 8.43 -0.08
CA MET A 483 1.26 7.41 -0.95
C MET A 483 0.85 6.20 -0.13
N ALA A 484 -0.35 5.67 -0.40
CA ALA A 484 -0.82 4.44 0.21
C ALA A 484 -0.62 3.26 -0.73
N ILE A 485 -0.12 2.15 -0.19
CA ILE A 485 -0.08 0.83 -0.84
C ILE A 485 -0.79 -0.21 0.07
N GLY A 486 -0.78 -1.48 -0.33
CA GLY A 486 -1.21 -2.60 0.52
C GLY A 486 -2.63 -3.07 0.22
N ASN A 487 -2.75 -3.98 -0.74
CA ASN A 487 -4.03 -4.57 -1.18
C ASN A 487 -5.10 -3.52 -1.55
N ILE A 488 -4.66 -2.42 -2.17
CA ILE A 488 -5.53 -1.55 -2.99
C ILE A 488 -5.79 -2.32 -4.27
N SER A 489 -7.05 -2.68 -4.52
CA SER A 489 -7.41 -3.62 -5.59
C SER A 489 -8.63 -3.20 -6.41
N SER A 490 -9.37 -2.20 -5.96
CA SER A 490 -10.52 -1.65 -6.69
C SER A 490 -10.40 -0.15 -6.91
N TYR A 491 -11.03 0.34 -7.97
CA TYR A 491 -11.19 1.77 -8.23
C TYR A 491 -11.95 2.47 -7.08
N MET A 492 -12.79 1.72 -6.36
CA MET A 492 -13.47 2.23 -5.17
C MET A 492 -12.58 2.45 -3.98
N ASP A 493 -11.55 1.63 -3.83
CA ASP A 493 -10.52 1.83 -2.82
C ASP A 493 -9.84 3.18 -3.03
N VAL A 494 -9.38 3.44 -4.27
CA VAL A 494 -8.68 4.67 -4.61
C VAL A 494 -9.55 5.90 -4.39
N ASN A 495 -10.77 5.91 -4.93
CA ASN A 495 -11.67 7.05 -4.76
C ASN A 495 -11.95 7.32 -3.27
N THR A 496 -12.15 6.27 -2.47
CA THR A 496 -12.37 6.39 -1.03
C THR A 496 -11.15 6.94 -0.30
N ILE A 497 -9.95 6.45 -0.61
CA ILE A 497 -8.69 6.87 0.04
C ILE A 497 -8.45 8.36 -0.21
N VAL A 498 -8.54 8.79 -1.46
CA VAL A 498 -8.30 10.18 -1.86
C VAL A 498 -9.37 11.11 -1.26
N ALA A 499 -10.66 10.79 -1.44
CA ALA A 499 -11.74 11.65 -0.93
C ALA A 499 -11.76 11.75 0.60
N ALA A 500 -11.44 10.66 1.32
CA ALA A 500 -11.36 10.66 2.78
C ALA A 500 -10.09 11.35 3.32
N GLY A 501 -9.13 11.70 2.46
CA GLY A 501 -7.89 12.34 2.87
C GLY A 501 -6.87 11.41 3.51
N ARG A 502 -6.99 10.09 3.29
CA ARG A 502 -6.12 9.06 3.91
C ARG A 502 -4.74 8.97 3.24
N ALA A 503 -4.65 9.36 1.98
CA ALA A 503 -3.39 9.50 1.24
C ALA A 503 -3.61 10.42 0.04
N ASP A 504 -2.53 10.97 -0.50
CA ASP A 504 -2.58 11.86 -1.65
C ASP A 504 -2.48 11.09 -2.98
N LEU A 505 -1.79 9.95 -2.97
CA LEU A 505 -1.62 9.03 -4.11
C LEU A 505 -1.89 7.58 -3.68
N CYS A 506 -2.34 6.75 -4.63
CA CYS A 506 -2.55 5.32 -4.42
C CYS A 506 -1.62 4.50 -5.32
N VAL A 507 -0.82 3.64 -4.69
CA VAL A 507 0.16 2.79 -5.35
C VAL A 507 -0.43 1.39 -5.55
N LEU A 508 -0.46 0.92 -6.79
CA LEU A 508 -1.01 -0.39 -7.15
C LEU A 508 0.04 -1.24 -7.86
N ALA A 509 0.29 -2.44 -7.30
CA ALA A 509 1.23 -3.41 -7.83
C ALA A 509 0.51 -4.47 -8.70
N ARG A 510 0.09 -5.58 -8.08
CA ARG A 510 -0.49 -6.76 -8.77
C ARG A 510 -1.69 -6.46 -9.67
N ALA A 511 -2.49 -5.44 -9.37
CA ALA A 511 -3.58 -5.02 -10.26
C ALA A 511 -3.06 -4.64 -11.66
N HIS A 512 -1.93 -3.94 -11.74
CA HIS A 512 -1.28 -3.57 -13.02
C HIS A 512 -0.44 -4.69 -13.65
N LEU A 513 -0.09 -5.74 -12.89
CA LEU A 513 0.48 -6.97 -13.48
C LEU A 513 -0.61 -7.78 -14.18
N PHE A 514 -1.78 -7.89 -13.55
CA PHE A 514 -2.94 -8.58 -14.09
C PHE A 514 -3.54 -7.83 -15.28
N ASP A 515 -3.64 -6.51 -15.18
CA ASP A 515 -4.25 -5.65 -16.19
C ASP A 515 -3.43 -4.36 -16.36
N PRO A 516 -2.61 -4.23 -17.42
CA PRO A 516 -1.82 -3.02 -17.62
C PRO A 516 -2.68 -1.78 -17.91
N TYR A 517 -3.94 -1.94 -18.35
CA TYR A 517 -4.88 -0.86 -18.68
C TYR A 517 -5.93 -0.65 -17.58
N TRP A 518 -5.66 -1.14 -16.37
CA TRP A 518 -6.55 -1.07 -15.22
C TRP A 518 -7.14 0.32 -14.98
N THR A 519 -6.32 1.38 -15.12
CA THR A 519 -6.78 2.77 -14.93
C THR A 519 -7.78 3.22 -16.00
N ARG A 520 -7.61 2.81 -17.27
CA ARG A 520 -8.58 3.05 -18.34
C ARG A 520 -9.86 2.24 -18.16
N HIS A 521 -9.74 1.00 -17.71
CA HIS A 521 -10.93 0.20 -17.36
C HIS A 521 -11.70 0.82 -16.19
N ALA A 522 -11.01 1.36 -15.18
CA ALA A 522 -11.64 2.13 -14.13
C ALA A 522 -12.37 3.37 -14.67
N ALA A 523 -11.78 4.11 -15.61
CA ALA A 523 -12.42 5.24 -16.27
C ALA A 523 -13.71 4.82 -16.98
N TRP A 524 -13.65 3.73 -17.77
CA TRP A 524 -14.83 3.16 -18.43
C TRP A 524 -15.93 2.75 -17.44
N MET A 525 -15.57 2.01 -16.38
CA MET A 525 -16.50 1.54 -15.36
C MET A 525 -17.17 2.68 -14.59
N LEU A 526 -16.48 3.80 -14.41
CA LEU A 526 -16.99 4.99 -13.72
C LEU A 526 -17.69 5.97 -14.67
N GLY A 527 -17.74 5.69 -15.98
CA GLY A 527 -18.27 6.60 -16.99
C GLY A 527 -17.45 7.89 -17.14
N TYR A 528 -16.17 7.88 -16.72
CA TYR A 528 -15.28 9.03 -16.83
C TYR A 528 -14.59 9.05 -18.20
N PRO A 529 -14.69 10.15 -18.98
CA PRO A 529 -14.12 10.23 -20.32
C PRO A 529 -12.60 10.50 -20.25
N LEU A 530 -11.81 9.46 -19.96
CA LEU A 530 -10.35 9.52 -20.04
C LEU A 530 -9.90 9.46 -21.52
N PRO A 531 -9.21 10.48 -22.06
CA PRO A 531 -8.82 10.50 -23.47
C PRO A 531 -7.95 9.30 -23.88
N TRP A 532 -8.24 8.71 -25.03
CA TRP A 532 -7.43 7.65 -25.63
C TRP A 532 -6.28 8.23 -26.43
N PRO A 533 -5.11 7.56 -26.48
CA PRO A 533 -4.05 7.96 -27.39
C PRO A 533 -4.55 7.82 -28.84
N GLY A 534 -4.01 8.64 -29.74
CA GLY A 534 -4.42 8.68 -31.16
C GLY A 534 -4.64 7.30 -31.80
N PRO A 535 -3.68 6.35 -31.70
CA PRO A 535 -3.81 5.01 -32.24
C PRO A 535 -4.98 4.18 -31.70
N TYR A 536 -5.53 4.50 -30.52
CA TYR A 536 -6.60 3.73 -29.86
C TYR A 536 -7.97 4.41 -29.94
N ARG A 537 -8.12 5.51 -30.69
CA ARG A 537 -9.41 6.23 -30.79
C ARG A 537 -10.58 5.36 -31.25
N SER A 538 -10.34 4.28 -32.00
CA SER A 538 -11.42 3.34 -32.38
C SER A 538 -12.12 2.71 -31.17
N VAL A 539 -11.48 2.67 -30.00
CA VAL A 539 -12.04 2.13 -28.75
C VAL A 539 -13.19 3.02 -28.22
N GLU A 540 -13.24 4.32 -28.54
CA GLU A 540 -14.32 5.22 -28.11
C GLU A 540 -15.72 4.76 -28.56
N ARG A 541 -15.79 3.96 -29.63
CA ARG A 541 -17.03 3.41 -30.19
C ARG A 541 -17.20 1.92 -29.92
N TYR A 542 -16.27 1.33 -29.17
CA TYR A 542 -16.26 -0.10 -28.86
C TYR A 542 -16.89 -0.32 -27.49
N THR A 543 -17.94 -1.16 -27.44
CA THR A 543 -18.54 -1.61 -26.18
C THR A 543 -18.07 -3.03 -25.91
N PRO A 544 -17.14 -3.24 -24.96
CA PRO A 544 -16.70 -4.58 -24.63
C PRO A 544 -17.84 -5.40 -24.03
N ARG A 545 -17.99 -6.65 -24.48
CA ARG A 545 -18.92 -7.63 -23.89
C ARG A 545 -18.16 -8.44 -22.83
N PHE A 546 -17.99 -7.87 -21.65
CA PHE A 546 -17.40 -8.58 -20.51
C PHE A 546 -18.50 -9.24 -19.68
N GLU A 547 -18.75 -10.53 -19.87
CA GLU A 547 -19.50 -11.34 -18.89
C GLU A 547 -18.52 -11.91 -17.85
N PHE A 548 -18.01 -11.06 -16.95
CA PHE A 548 -17.25 -11.56 -15.81
C PHE A 548 -18.21 -11.96 -14.68
N ASN A 549 -18.67 -13.21 -14.70
CA ASN A 549 -19.26 -13.85 -13.52
C ASN A 549 -18.14 -14.20 -12.53
N PHE A 550 -17.65 -13.23 -11.76
CA PHE A 550 -16.87 -13.53 -10.57
C PHE A 550 -17.80 -14.08 -9.48
N SER A 551 -18.23 -15.34 -9.63
CA SER A 551 -18.71 -16.10 -8.48
C SER A 551 -17.51 -16.22 -7.53
N GLY A 552 -17.57 -15.53 -6.39
CA GLY A 552 -16.45 -15.34 -5.44
C GLY A 552 -15.92 -16.59 -4.73
N ASP A 553 -16.05 -17.78 -5.32
CA ASP A 553 -15.29 -18.96 -4.91
C ASP A 553 -13.88 -18.88 -5.50
N LYS A 554 -12.98 -18.24 -4.76
CA LYS A 554 -11.55 -18.49 -4.92
C LYS A 554 -11.31 -19.95 -4.54
N ARG A 555 -11.19 -20.84 -5.52
CA ARG A 555 -10.64 -22.18 -5.29
C ARG A 555 -9.12 -22.08 -5.21
N SER A 556 -8.61 -22.69 -4.13
CA SER A 556 -7.21 -22.96 -3.72
C SER A 556 -6.30 -21.75 -3.55
#